data_AF-A0A921L8Q5-F1
#
_entry.id   AF-A0A921L8Q5-F1
#
_cell.length_a   1.000
_cell.length_b   1.000
_cell.length_c   1.000
_cell.angle_alpha   90.00
_cell.angle_beta   90.00
_cell.angle_gamma   90.00
#
_symmetry.space_group_name_H-M   'P 1'
#
loop_
_entity.id
_entity.type
_entity.pdbx_description
1 polymer ?
#
loop_
_entity_poly.entity_id
_entity_poly.type
_entity_poly.pdbx_seq_one_letter_code
_entity_poly.pdbx_strand_id
1 'polypeptide(L)'
;KMKSQFVIVDAKDRKQIISDQIAKIAQDNNWDIDVDADLLEEVNNLVEYPTTFYGSFDKKYLEIPDEVLITSMKDNQRYFYVRDQEGNLAPYFIGVRNGNSEHIENVIRGNEKVLVARLEDADFFFKEDQKKTIADYVEKLKSVNFHVKIGTMYEKMARVHQIADHLADIFQFSDTERKDLLRASDIYKFDLVTNMVDEFSELQGVMGEKYAEIMGETKAVAQAIREHYIPISSEGALPETKVGAALAIADKLDSIETFFAVDLIPSGSNDPYALRRQAYGIVRILDQYQWSMNLNDLQDYLKDNVTVPEKLDLNAHKQDIIDFMIDRVRQLLKQNKIRTDIIDAVAGGSNIDAIEMINVAQVLQNHVNDDDFKVVMEALGRIVNLSKKAKFGYSDDLAVDDSLFENPSESQLNQQVAAIKNDNAEDLFKQLAALRPVIDSYFDENMIMAKDEKVKNNRLTQLVIANHLIANLGDLSKIVTK
;
A
#
# COMPACT_ATOMS: atom_id res chain seq x y z
N LYS A 1 -42.97 -10.49 -29.93
CA LYS A 1 -43.61 -9.15 -30.04
C LYS A 1 -42.61 -8.01 -29.89
N MET A 2 -41.72 -7.98 -28.88
CA MET A 2 -40.74 -6.90 -28.75
C MET A 2 -39.59 -6.96 -29.80
N LYS A 3 -39.07 -8.15 -30.14
CA LYS A 3 -38.07 -8.29 -31.23
C LYS A 3 -38.57 -7.76 -32.60
N SER A 4 -39.86 -7.92 -32.89
CA SER A 4 -40.52 -7.37 -34.09
C SER A 4 -40.80 -5.86 -34.01
N GLN A 5 -40.48 -5.22 -32.90
CA GLN A 5 -40.52 -3.76 -32.68
C GLN A 5 -39.11 -3.19 -32.47
N PHE A 6 -38.06 -3.94 -32.87
CA PHE A 6 -36.65 -3.56 -32.67
C PHE A 6 -36.30 -3.35 -31.20
N VAL A 7 -36.71 -4.30 -30.33
CA VAL A 7 -36.31 -4.32 -28.91
C VAL A 7 -35.92 -5.74 -28.49
N ILE A 8 -34.70 -5.92 -28.01
CA ILE A 8 -34.19 -7.14 -27.40
C ILE A 8 -34.19 -6.94 -25.88
N VAL A 9 -35.14 -7.56 -25.19
CA VAL A 9 -35.38 -7.32 -23.75
C VAL A 9 -34.29 -7.94 -22.87
N ASP A 10 -33.83 -9.14 -23.22
CA ASP A 10 -32.84 -9.86 -22.43
C ASP A 10 -31.44 -9.23 -22.60
N ALA A 11 -30.85 -8.80 -21.48
CA ALA A 11 -29.55 -8.15 -21.47
C ALA A 11 -28.41 -9.12 -21.83
N LYS A 12 -28.55 -10.42 -21.57
CA LYS A 12 -27.56 -11.42 -21.99
C LYS A 12 -27.62 -11.65 -23.49
N ASP A 13 -28.82 -11.69 -24.07
CA ASP A 13 -28.99 -11.76 -25.53
C ASP A 13 -28.33 -10.54 -26.20
N ARG A 14 -28.60 -9.32 -25.71
CA ARG A 14 -27.99 -8.10 -26.25
C ARG A 14 -26.47 -8.11 -26.14
N LYS A 15 -25.93 -8.47 -24.97
CA LYS A 15 -24.49 -8.56 -24.72
C LYS A 15 -23.82 -9.53 -25.69
N GLN A 16 -24.39 -10.73 -25.86
CA GLN A 16 -23.88 -11.72 -26.81
C GLN A 16 -23.91 -11.19 -28.24
N ILE A 17 -24.99 -10.54 -28.66
CA ILE A 17 -25.11 -9.96 -30.00
C ILE A 17 -24.04 -8.89 -30.24
N ILE A 18 -23.77 -8.02 -29.26
CA ILE A 18 -22.72 -7.01 -29.37
C ILE A 18 -21.36 -7.70 -29.52
N SER A 19 -21.03 -8.66 -28.64
CA SER A 19 -19.78 -9.40 -28.68
C SER A 19 -19.56 -10.13 -30.00
N ASP A 20 -20.59 -10.81 -30.52
CA ASP A 20 -20.50 -11.55 -31.79
C ASP A 20 -20.25 -10.60 -32.98
N GLN A 21 -20.91 -9.43 -32.98
CA GLN A 21 -20.71 -8.46 -34.05
C GLN A 21 -19.33 -7.77 -33.97
N ILE A 22 -18.83 -7.47 -32.76
CA ILE A 22 -17.46 -6.98 -32.55
C ILE A 22 -16.45 -8.01 -33.04
N ALA A 23 -16.59 -9.28 -32.63
CA ALA A 23 -15.70 -10.36 -33.03
C ALA A 23 -15.69 -10.56 -34.55
N LYS A 24 -16.84 -10.40 -35.21
CA LYS A 24 -16.91 -10.42 -36.67
C LYS A 24 -16.16 -9.26 -37.31
N ILE A 25 -16.33 -8.02 -36.82
CA ILE A 25 -15.57 -6.86 -37.33
C ILE A 25 -14.06 -7.08 -37.13
N ALA A 26 -13.66 -7.63 -35.98
CA ALA A 26 -12.27 -7.97 -35.68
C ALA A 26 -11.71 -8.95 -36.72
N GLN A 27 -12.44 -10.05 -36.97
CA GLN A 27 -12.04 -11.08 -37.93
C GLN A 27 -11.98 -10.55 -39.37
N ASP A 28 -12.99 -9.79 -39.80
CA ASP A 28 -13.09 -9.29 -41.18
C ASP A 28 -11.96 -8.29 -41.51
N ASN A 29 -11.41 -7.58 -40.51
CA ASN A 29 -10.36 -6.58 -40.69
C ASN A 29 -8.97 -7.02 -40.17
N ASN A 30 -8.85 -8.24 -39.65
CA ASN A 30 -7.63 -8.75 -39.00
C ASN A 30 -7.14 -7.84 -37.86
N TRP A 31 -8.06 -7.40 -37.00
CA TRP A 31 -7.80 -6.54 -35.85
C TRP A 31 -7.84 -7.31 -34.54
N ASP A 32 -7.09 -6.80 -33.57
CA ASP A 32 -7.19 -7.20 -32.18
C ASP A 32 -8.01 -6.17 -31.40
N ILE A 33 -9.08 -6.61 -30.76
CA ILE A 33 -9.99 -5.75 -30.01
C ILE A 33 -10.16 -6.35 -28.63
N ASP A 34 -9.54 -5.69 -27.65
CA ASP A 34 -9.73 -6.02 -26.26
C ASP A 34 -11.10 -5.53 -25.79
N VAL A 35 -12.05 -6.47 -25.68
CA VAL A 35 -13.42 -6.17 -25.27
C VAL A 35 -13.47 -6.06 -23.75
N ASP A 36 -13.22 -4.85 -23.26
CA ASP A 36 -13.35 -4.50 -21.85
C ASP A 36 -14.75 -4.88 -21.32
N ALA A 37 -14.78 -5.72 -20.29
CA ALA A 37 -16.01 -6.33 -19.79
C ALA A 37 -16.97 -5.32 -19.15
N ASP A 38 -16.42 -4.27 -18.52
CA ASP A 38 -17.18 -3.22 -17.86
C ASP A 38 -17.79 -2.26 -18.88
N LEU A 39 -16.99 -1.86 -19.89
CA LEU A 39 -17.48 -1.06 -21.02
C LEU A 39 -18.56 -1.82 -21.80
N LEU A 40 -18.36 -3.12 -22.05
CA LEU A 40 -19.36 -3.94 -22.71
C LEU A 40 -20.66 -4.00 -21.91
N GLU A 41 -20.58 -4.10 -20.59
CA GLU A 41 -21.75 -4.05 -19.73
C GLU A 41 -22.44 -2.69 -19.75
N GLU A 42 -21.68 -1.59 -19.72
CA GLU A 42 -22.23 -0.23 -19.86
C GLU A 42 -22.97 -0.08 -21.20
N VAL A 43 -22.30 -0.38 -22.31
CA VAL A 43 -22.87 -0.29 -23.67
C VAL A 43 -24.10 -1.17 -23.82
N ASN A 44 -24.09 -2.39 -23.27
CA ASN A 44 -25.24 -3.30 -23.27
C ASN A 44 -26.50 -2.70 -22.61
N ASN A 45 -26.30 -1.81 -21.64
CA ASN A 45 -27.37 -1.13 -20.92
C ASN A 45 -27.78 0.21 -21.58
N LEU A 46 -27.01 0.71 -22.55
CA LEU A 46 -27.35 1.92 -23.32
C LEU A 46 -28.24 1.65 -24.54
N VAL A 47 -28.31 0.40 -25.02
CA VAL A 47 -28.97 0.06 -26.28
C VAL A 47 -30.05 -1.00 -26.10
N GLU A 48 -31.14 -0.87 -26.85
CA GLU A 48 -32.26 -1.83 -26.86
C GLU A 48 -32.20 -2.77 -28.08
N TYR A 49 -31.56 -2.33 -29.16
CA TYR A 49 -31.33 -3.09 -30.38
C TYR A 49 -29.93 -2.79 -30.94
N PRO A 50 -28.89 -3.54 -30.54
CA PRO A 50 -27.52 -3.22 -30.89
C PRO A 50 -27.18 -3.52 -32.36
N THR A 51 -26.60 -2.53 -33.04
CA THR A 51 -25.82 -2.73 -34.26
C THR A 51 -24.44 -2.08 -34.08
N THR A 52 -23.38 -2.87 -34.21
CA THR A 52 -22.00 -2.39 -34.13
C THR A 52 -21.55 -1.85 -35.47
N PHE A 53 -20.70 -0.83 -35.46
CA PHE A 53 -20.02 -0.28 -36.63
C PHE A 53 -18.60 0.09 -36.23
N TYR A 54 -17.70 0.24 -37.21
CA TYR A 54 -16.41 0.87 -36.97
C TYR A 54 -16.33 2.21 -37.70
N GLY A 55 -15.62 3.15 -37.10
CA GLY A 55 -15.24 4.43 -37.69
C GLY A 55 -13.72 4.58 -37.70
N SER A 56 -13.25 5.64 -38.34
CA SER A 56 -11.82 5.95 -38.46
C SER A 56 -11.51 7.37 -38.04
N PHE A 57 -10.25 7.61 -37.68
CA PHE A 57 -9.72 8.95 -37.44
C PHE A 57 -8.36 9.12 -38.11
N ASP A 58 -7.87 10.36 -38.16
CA ASP A 58 -6.59 10.66 -38.80
C ASP A 58 -5.42 10.04 -38.02
N LYS A 59 -4.48 9.41 -38.72
CA LYS A 59 -3.30 8.77 -38.12
C LYS A 59 -2.43 9.75 -37.33
N LYS A 60 -2.51 11.06 -37.58
CA LYS A 60 -1.78 12.07 -36.81
C LYS A 60 -2.03 11.96 -35.30
N TYR A 61 -3.20 11.51 -34.87
CA TYR A 61 -3.53 11.42 -33.44
C TYR A 61 -2.77 10.30 -32.73
N LEU A 62 -2.20 9.34 -33.46
CA LEU A 62 -1.35 8.28 -32.89
C LEU A 62 0.00 8.82 -32.38
N GLU A 63 0.31 10.11 -32.59
CA GLU A 63 1.44 10.78 -31.93
C GLU A 63 1.16 11.11 -30.45
N ILE A 64 -0.11 11.12 -30.04
CA ILE A 64 -0.54 11.32 -28.65
C ILE A 64 -0.40 9.98 -27.90
N PRO A 65 -0.04 9.99 -26.60
CA PRO A 65 0.00 8.75 -25.82
C PRO A 65 -1.29 7.94 -25.91
N ASP A 66 -1.14 6.62 -26.08
CA ASP A 66 -2.23 5.65 -26.20
C ASP A 66 -3.28 5.82 -25.08
N GLU A 67 -2.84 6.09 -23.85
CA GLU A 67 -3.71 6.22 -22.69
C GLU A 67 -4.72 7.37 -22.86
N VAL A 68 -4.31 8.50 -23.47
CA VAL A 68 -5.19 9.65 -23.75
C VAL A 68 -6.23 9.29 -24.80
N LEU A 69 -5.80 8.60 -25.86
CA LEU A 69 -6.68 8.17 -26.95
C LEU A 69 -7.71 7.14 -26.46
N ILE A 70 -7.25 6.18 -25.66
CA ILE A 70 -8.08 5.14 -25.07
C ILE A 70 -9.10 5.78 -24.14
N THR A 71 -8.71 6.68 -23.24
CA THR A 71 -9.65 7.39 -22.36
C THR A 71 -10.68 8.21 -23.15
N SER A 72 -10.23 8.93 -24.19
CA SER A 72 -11.15 9.70 -25.06
C SER A 72 -12.18 8.80 -25.74
N MET A 73 -11.78 7.63 -26.23
CA MET A 73 -12.67 6.67 -26.89
C MET A 73 -13.56 5.93 -25.89
N LYS A 74 -12.97 5.32 -24.86
CA LYS A 74 -13.63 4.47 -23.88
C LYS A 74 -14.49 5.28 -22.92
N ASP A 75 -13.88 6.20 -22.18
CA ASP A 75 -14.50 6.84 -21.03
C ASP A 75 -15.35 8.06 -21.41
N ASN A 76 -15.12 8.68 -22.58
CA ASN A 76 -15.94 9.80 -23.03
C ASN A 76 -16.95 9.41 -24.11
N GLN A 77 -16.61 8.50 -25.03
CA GLN A 77 -17.48 8.15 -26.17
C GLN A 77 -18.09 6.74 -26.13
N ARG A 78 -17.67 5.89 -25.19
CA ARG A 78 -18.10 4.49 -25.07
C ARG A 78 -17.80 3.66 -26.32
N TYR A 79 -16.64 3.91 -26.90
CA TYR A 79 -16.11 3.17 -28.04
C TYR A 79 -15.06 2.15 -27.58
N PHE A 80 -15.03 1.01 -28.28
CA PHE A 80 -13.95 0.04 -28.14
C PHE A 80 -12.81 0.47 -29.07
N TYR A 81 -11.61 0.57 -28.51
CA TYR A 81 -10.41 0.90 -29.28
C TYR A 81 -9.91 -0.34 -30.04
N VAL A 82 -9.16 -0.11 -31.13
CA VAL A 82 -8.68 -1.17 -32.01
C VAL A 82 -7.16 -1.23 -31.94
N ARG A 83 -6.59 -2.44 -31.86
CA ARG A 83 -5.16 -2.70 -32.01
C ARG A 83 -4.89 -3.47 -33.29
N ASP A 84 -3.70 -3.29 -33.85
CA ASP A 84 -3.17 -4.17 -34.88
C ASP A 84 -2.64 -5.48 -34.29
N GLN A 85 -2.20 -6.41 -35.16
CA GLN A 85 -1.66 -7.71 -34.73
C GLN A 85 -0.30 -7.60 -34.02
N GLU A 86 0.34 -6.42 -34.06
CA GLU A 86 1.59 -6.14 -33.35
C GLU A 86 1.31 -5.54 -31.95
N GLY A 87 0.04 -5.27 -31.63
CA GLY A 87 -0.41 -4.70 -30.37
C GLY A 87 -0.45 -3.16 -30.34
N ASN A 88 -0.13 -2.49 -31.44
CA ASN A 88 -0.16 -1.02 -31.52
C ASN A 88 -1.59 -0.53 -31.71
N LEU A 89 -1.90 0.65 -31.16
CA LEU A 89 -3.20 1.27 -31.37
C LEU A 89 -3.39 1.64 -32.85
N ALA A 90 -4.51 1.20 -33.42
CA ALA A 90 -4.90 1.48 -34.80
C ALA A 90 -5.83 2.71 -34.85
N PRO A 91 -5.89 3.45 -35.97
CA PRO A 91 -6.69 4.68 -36.11
C PRO A 91 -8.18 4.40 -36.34
N TYR A 92 -8.72 3.43 -35.60
CA TYR A 92 -10.09 2.92 -35.72
C TYR A 92 -10.71 2.74 -34.35
N PHE A 93 -12.03 2.83 -34.31
CA PHE A 93 -12.82 2.57 -33.12
C PHE A 93 -14.09 1.82 -33.49
N ILE A 94 -14.65 1.07 -32.54
CA ILE A 94 -15.92 0.39 -32.69
C ILE A 94 -16.95 1.05 -31.79
N GLY A 95 -18.05 1.48 -32.38
CA GLY A 95 -19.21 1.99 -31.68
C GLY A 95 -20.40 1.04 -31.79
N VAL A 96 -21.34 1.19 -30.87
CA VAL A 96 -22.61 0.44 -30.87
C VAL A 96 -23.74 1.44 -30.92
N ARG A 97 -24.61 1.32 -31.93
CA ARG A 97 -25.82 2.14 -32.00
C ARG A 97 -27.04 1.37 -31.51
N ASN A 98 -28.03 2.12 -31.04
CA ASN A 98 -29.37 1.62 -30.82
C ASN A 98 -30.20 1.74 -32.12
N GLY A 99 -30.33 0.65 -32.87
CA GLY A 99 -31.05 0.60 -34.16
C GLY A 99 -30.49 -0.45 -35.12
N ASN A 100 -31.11 -0.61 -36.30
CA ASN A 100 -30.73 -1.61 -37.33
C ASN A 100 -29.48 -1.19 -38.14
N SER A 101 -29.36 -1.46 -39.44
CA SER A 101 -28.27 -0.94 -40.30
C SER A 101 -28.66 0.26 -41.20
N GLU A 102 -29.91 0.73 -41.11
CA GLU A 102 -30.43 1.81 -41.94
C GLU A 102 -29.70 3.13 -41.63
N HIS A 103 -29.18 3.80 -42.67
CA HIS A 103 -28.38 5.02 -42.57
C HIS A 103 -27.13 4.91 -41.66
N ILE A 104 -26.53 3.72 -41.55
CA ILE A 104 -25.35 3.50 -40.70
C ILE A 104 -24.17 4.44 -41.05
N GLU A 105 -23.98 4.75 -42.34
CA GLU A 105 -22.96 5.69 -42.82
C GLU A 105 -23.08 7.10 -42.20
N ASN A 106 -24.30 7.57 -41.95
CA ASN A 106 -24.50 8.87 -41.31
C ASN A 106 -24.16 8.81 -39.82
N VAL A 107 -24.41 7.68 -39.17
CA VAL A 107 -24.04 7.44 -37.77
C VAL A 107 -22.53 7.38 -37.63
N ILE A 108 -21.83 6.66 -38.53
CA ILE A 108 -20.37 6.59 -38.56
C ILE A 108 -19.78 7.99 -38.67
N ARG A 109 -20.15 8.77 -39.70
CA ARG A 109 -19.63 10.15 -39.88
C ARG A 109 -19.93 11.07 -38.70
N GLY A 110 -21.10 10.92 -38.08
CA GLY A 110 -21.48 11.69 -36.90
C GLY A 110 -20.54 11.41 -35.73
N ASN A 111 -20.30 10.13 -35.46
CA ASN A 111 -19.42 9.67 -34.38
C ASN A 111 -17.95 9.99 -34.65
N GLU A 112 -17.48 9.83 -35.89
CA GLU A 112 -16.14 10.26 -36.31
C GLU A 112 -15.94 11.76 -36.04
N LYS A 113 -16.92 12.59 -36.40
CA LYS A 113 -16.84 14.04 -36.15
C LYS A 113 -16.76 14.38 -34.66
N VAL A 114 -17.52 13.68 -33.82
CA VAL A 114 -17.52 13.89 -32.36
C VAL A 114 -16.18 13.46 -31.76
N LEU A 115 -15.67 12.29 -32.16
CA LEU A 115 -14.37 11.81 -31.70
C LEU A 115 -13.24 12.73 -32.15
N VAL A 116 -13.21 13.11 -33.43
CA VAL A 116 -12.18 14.01 -33.97
C VAL A 116 -12.12 15.32 -33.21
N ALA A 117 -13.26 15.93 -32.86
CA ALA A 117 -13.26 17.16 -32.06
C ALA A 117 -12.56 16.96 -30.70
N ARG A 118 -12.79 15.83 -30.04
CA ARG A 118 -12.13 15.50 -28.77
C ARG A 118 -10.65 15.16 -28.91
N LEU A 119 -10.28 14.49 -30.00
CA LEU A 119 -8.88 14.19 -30.28
C LEU A 119 -8.08 15.46 -30.63
N GLU A 120 -8.69 16.45 -31.30
CA GLU A 120 -8.06 17.77 -31.52
C GLU A 120 -7.84 18.50 -30.19
N ASP A 121 -8.81 18.46 -29.26
CA ASP A 121 -8.65 19.06 -27.93
C ASP A 121 -7.49 18.39 -27.16
N ALA A 122 -7.45 17.05 -27.16
CA ALA A 122 -6.36 16.29 -26.54
C ALA A 122 -4.99 16.58 -27.20
N ASP A 123 -4.92 16.62 -28.53
CA ASP A 123 -3.70 17.00 -29.27
C ASP A 123 -3.22 18.39 -28.88
N PHE A 124 -4.15 19.34 -28.81
CA PHE A 124 -3.87 20.71 -28.42
C PHE A 124 -3.30 20.78 -27.00
N PHE A 125 -3.95 20.15 -26.01
CA PHE A 125 -3.45 20.13 -24.63
C PHE A 125 -2.07 19.47 -24.53
N PHE A 126 -1.88 18.33 -25.19
CA PHE A 126 -0.60 17.61 -25.22
C PHE A 126 0.53 18.48 -25.77
N LYS A 127 0.28 19.22 -26.85
CA LYS A 127 1.25 20.13 -27.47
C LYS A 127 1.48 21.41 -26.66
N GLU A 128 0.44 21.97 -26.06
CA GLU A 128 0.56 23.15 -25.20
C GLU A 128 1.37 22.84 -23.94
N ASP A 129 1.16 21.68 -23.33
CA ASP A 129 1.83 21.33 -22.08
C ASP A 129 3.34 21.15 -22.26
N GLN A 130 3.77 20.67 -23.42
CA GLN A 130 5.19 20.52 -23.78
C GLN A 130 5.93 21.84 -23.97
N LYS A 131 5.24 22.98 -24.03
CA LYS A 131 5.88 24.31 -24.17
C LYS A 131 6.45 24.84 -22.87
N LYS A 132 6.06 24.27 -21.73
CA LYS A 132 6.52 24.66 -20.39
C LYS A 132 7.49 23.63 -19.83
N THR A 133 8.30 24.05 -18.89
CA THR A 133 9.21 23.15 -18.16
C THR A 133 8.51 22.55 -16.94
N ILE A 134 9.02 21.42 -16.44
CA ILE A 134 8.57 20.84 -15.16
C ILE A 134 8.64 21.89 -14.03
N ALA A 135 9.70 22.71 -14.01
CA ALA A 135 9.87 23.76 -13.01
C ALA A 135 8.75 24.81 -13.06
N ASP A 136 8.28 25.18 -14.25
CA ASP A 136 7.14 26.11 -14.40
C ASP A 136 5.85 25.53 -13.80
N TYR A 137 5.64 24.22 -13.95
CA TYR A 137 4.50 23.53 -13.35
C TYR A 137 4.63 23.39 -11.83
N VAL A 138 5.81 23.03 -11.33
CA VAL A 138 6.08 22.96 -9.89
C VAL A 138 5.86 24.32 -9.21
N GLU A 139 6.22 25.43 -9.87
CA GLU A 139 5.96 26.77 -9.34
C GLU A 139 4.47 27.05 -9.14
N LYS A 140 3.62 26.60 -10.07
CA LYS A 140 2.15 26.73 -9.93
C LYS A 140 1.61 25.95 -8.74
N LEU A 141 2.24 24.86 -8.31
CA LEU A 141 1.77 24.05 -7.17
C LEU A 141 1.82 24.81 -5.83
N LYS A 142 2.52 25.94 -5.77
CA LYS A 142 2.49 26.86 -4.62
C LYS A 142 1.13 27.54 -4.42
N SER A 143 0.27 27.59 -5.43
CA SER A 143 -1.09 28.13 -5.31
C SER A 143 -2.17 27.06 -5.24
N VAL A 144 -1.82 25.79 -5.47
CA VAL A 144 -2.74 24.66 -5.38
C VAL A 144 -2.89 24.25 -3.92
N ASN A 145 -4.08 24.43 -3.35
CA ASN A 145 -4.37 24.03 -1.98
C ASN A 145 -4.41 22.50 -1.88
N PHE A 146 -3.52 21.92 -1.07
CA PHE A 146 -3.63 20.51 -0.66
C PHE A 146 -4.77 20.35 0.35
N HIS A 147 -4.76 21.19 1.39
CA HIS A 147 -5.87 21.30 2.34
C HIS A 147 -5.78 22.62 3.10
N VAL A 148 -6.93 23.27 3.35
CA VAL A 148 -6.99 24.61 3.98
C VAL A 148 -6.27 24.68 5.33
N LYS A 149 -6.34 23.61 6.14
CA LYS A 149 -5.65 23.55 7.44
C LYS A 149 -4.17 23.19 7.32
N ILE A 150 -3.75 22.52 6.25
CA ILE A 150 -2.40 21.96 6.11
C ILE A 150 -1.54 22.92 5.31
N GLY A 151 -1.86 23.13 4.04
CA GLY A 151 -1.09 23.99 3.14
C GLY A 151 -1.33 23.68 1.67
N THR A 152 -0.33 23.99 0.87
CA THR A 152 -0.28 23.86 -0.58
C THR A 152 0.31 22.52 -1.00
N MET A 153 0.13 22.16 -2.27
CA MET A 153 0.72 20.94 -2.84
C MET A 153 2.26 21.05 -2.85
N TYR A 154 2.82 22.23 -3.12
CA TYR A 154 4.26 22.44 -3.04
C TYR A 154 4.83 22.20 -1.63
N GLU A 155 4.15 22.70 -0.59
CA GLU A 155 4.57 22.45 0.80
C GLU A 155 4.47 20.96 1.16
N LYS A 156 3.47 20.24 0.61
CA LYS A 156 3.40 18.78 0.73
C LYS A 156 4.58 18.09 0.07
N MET A 157 4.93 18.46 -1.16
CA MET A 157 6.10 17.89 -1.84
C MET A 157 7.39 18.10 -1.05
N ALA A 158 7.59 19.28 -0.46
CA ALA A 158 8.76 19.57 0.36
C ALA A 158 8.86 18.69 1.62
N ARG A 159 7.73 18.37 2.27
CA ARG A 159 7.71 17.42 3.40
C ARG A 159 7.96 15.99 2.93
N VAL A 160 7.32 15.58 1.83
CA VAL A 160 7.53 14.27 1.21
C VAL A 160 8.99 14.05 0.81
N HIS A 161 9.68 15.07 0.30
CA HIS A 161 11.12 15.01 0.00
C HIS A 161 11.94 14.66 1.25
N GLN A 162 11.70 15.34 2.38
CA GLN A 162 12.40 15.07 3.64
C GLN A 162 12.11 13.66 4.17
N ILE A 163 10.86 13.21 4.07
CA ILE A 163 10.47 11.84 4.46
C ILE A 163 11.15 10.82 3.54
N ALA A 164 11.12 11.04 2.23
CA ALA A 164 11.73 10.14 1.25
C ALA A 164 13.25 10.02 1.45
N ASP A 165 13.93 11.12 1.80
CA ASP A 165 15.36 11.12 2.12
C ASP A 165 15.69 10.20 3.30
N HIS A 166 14.87 10.26 4.36
CA HIS A 166 15.01 9.40 5.52
C HIS A 166 14.71 7.93 5.21
N LEU A 167 13.65 7.67 4.44
CA LEU A 167 13.30 6.32 4.02
C LEU A 167 14.40 5.70 3.15
N ALA A 168 15.11 6.49 2.34
CA ALA A 168 16.26 6.01 1.58
C ALA A 168 17.36 5.45 2.49
N ASP A 169 17.59 6.08 3.64
CA ASP A 169 18.59 5.61 4.62
C ASP A 169 18.11 4.33 5.32
N ILE A 170 16.85 4.31 5.80
CA ILE A 170 16.26 3.13 6.48
C ILE A 170 16.24 1.92 5.54
N PHE A 171 15.84 2.13 4.29
CA PHE A 171 15.71 1.07 3.28
C PHE A 171 17.01 0.78 2.51
N GLN A 172 18.12 1.41 2.93
CA GLN A 172 19.47 1.17 2.41
C GLN A 172 19.58 1.36 0.88
N PHE A 173 19.05 2.47 0.38
CA PHE A 173 19.12 2.81 -1.03
C PHE A 173 20.56 3.10 -1.45
N SER A 174 20.92 2.69 -2.66
CA SER A 174 22.17 3.12 -3.29
C SER A 174 22.14 4.62 -3.62
N ASP A 175 23.31 5.24 -3.80
CA ASP A 175 23.40 6.66 -4.17
C ASP A 175 22.58 7.03 -5.42
N THR A 176 22.48 6.10 -6.39
CA THR A 176 21.70 6.31 -7.62
C THR A 176 20.20 6.25 -7.33
N GLU A 177 19.74 5.23 -6.59
CA GLU A 177 18.33 5.10 -6.20
C GLU A 177 17.89 6.28 -5.32
N ARG A 178 18.72 6.71 -4.35
CA ARG A 178 18.47 7.89 -3.51
C ARG A 178 18.35 9.15 -4.36
N LYS A 179 19.26 9.36 -5.31
CA LYS A 179 19.21 10.50 -6.23
C LYS A 179 17.92 10.51 -7.06
N ASP A 180 17.52 9.38 -7.62
CA ASP A 180 16.28 9.26 -8.40
C ASP A 180 15.04 9.48 -7.53
N LEU A 181 15.02 8.95 -6.29
CA LEU A 181 13.93 9.15 -5.34
C LEU A 181 13.74 10.63 -4.97
N LEU A 182 14.83 11.31 -4.63
CA LEU A 182 14.77 12.74 -4.29
C LEU A 182 14.33 13.56 -5.50
N ARG A 183 14.88 13.27 -6.68
CA ARG A 183 14.47 13.97 -7.90
C ARG A 183 12.99 13.75 -8.19
N ALA A 184 12.47 12.53 -8.05
CA ALA A 184 11.06 12.25 -8.22
C ALA A 184 10.22 13.02 -7.19
N SER A 185 10.61 13.03 -5.91
CA SER A 185 9.90 13.77 -4.85
C SER A 185 9.81 15.27 -5.08
N ASP A 186 10.78 15.86 -5.80
CA ASP A 186 10.78 17.28 -6.17
C ASP A 186 9.73 17.65 -7.23
N ILE A 187 9.24 16.66 -7.99
CA ILE A 187 8.43 16.95 -9.19
C ILE A 187 7.14 16.13 -9.29
N TYR A 188 6.94 15.05 -8.52
CA TYR A 188 5.90 14.04 -8.76
C TYR A 188 4.43 14.48 -8.82
N LYS A 189 4.10 15.74 -8.50
CA LYS A 189 2.76 16.32 -8.60
C LYS A 189 2.63 17.37 -9.71
N PHE A 190 3.66 17.59 -10.54
CA PHE A 190 3.66 18.65 -11.55
C PHE A 190 2.55 18.50 -12.57
N ASP A 191 2.13 17.26 -12.85
CA ASP A 191 1.10 16.93 -13.82
C ASP A 191 -0.28 17.44 -13.41
N LEU A 192 -0.56 17.58 -12.10
CA LEU A 192 -1.83 18.09 -11.58
C LEU A 192 -2.24 19.48 -12.11
N VAL A 193 -1.29 20.25 -12.64
CA VAL A 193 -1.50 21.63 -13.15
C VAL A 193 -1.18 21.76 -14.65
N THR A 194 -1.14 20.62 -15.34
CA THR A 194 -1.12 20.52 -16.80
C THR A 194 -2.54 20.64 -17.35
N ASN A 195 -2.67 21.16 -18.57
CA ASN A 195 -3.99 21.27 -19.19
C ASN A 195 -4.58 19.88 -19.49
N MET A 196 -3.73 18.90 -19.82
CA MET A 196 -4.16 17.53 -20.05
C MET A 196 -4.83 16.92 -18.82
N VAL A 197 -4.23 17.05 -17.62
CA VAL A 197 -4.84 16.49 -16.40
C VAL A 197 -6.03 17.32 -15.91
N ASP A 198 -6.09 18.63 -16.23
CA ASP A 198 -7.27 19.45 -15.95
C ASP A 198 -8.50 18.98 -16.74
N GLU A 199 -8.33 18.58 -18.02
CA GLU A 199 -9.43 18.00 -18.82
C GLU A 199 -9.64 16.49 -18.54
N PHE A 200 -8.57 15.73 -18.33
CA PHE A 200 -8.57 14.27 -18.16
C PHE A 200 -7.97 13.86 -16.80
N SER A 201 -8.71 14.13 -15.72
CA SER A 201 -8.26 13.92 -14.34
C SER A 201 -7.84 12.48 -14.02
N GLU A 202 -8.40 11.50 -14.72
CA GLU A 202 -8.10 10.07 -14.64
C GLU A 202 -6.69 9.73 -15.14
N LEU A 203 -6.06 10.62 -15.92
CA LEU A 203 -4.71 10.43 -16.47
C LEU A 203 -3.60 11.00 -15.58
N GLN A 204 -3.93 11.49 -14.38
CA GLN A 204 -2.93 11.86 -13.39
C GLN A 204 -1.99 10.68 -13.08
N GLY A 205 -0.72 10.96 -12.82
CA GLY A 205 0.37 9.99 -12.69
C GLY A 205 0.84 9.46 -14.04
N VAL A 206 -0.07 8.99 -14.89
CA VAL A 206 0.25 8.49 -16.24
C VAL A 206 0.86 9.59 -17.09
N MET A 207 0.19 10.75 -17.18
CA MET A 207 0.74 11.89 -17.92
C MET A 207 1.97 12.48 -17.24
N GLY A 208 2.06 12.41 -15.90
CA GLY A 208 3.27 12.78 -15.18
C GLY A 208 4.49 11.97 -15.60
N GLU A 209 4.36 10.66 -15.74
CA GLU A 209 5.42 9.79 -16.28
C GLU A 209 5.77 10.15 -17.73
N LYS A 210 4.79 10.18 -18.64
CA LYS A 210 5.05 10.48 -20.07
C LYS A 210 5.72 11.84 -20.24
N TYR A 211 5.22 12.88 -19.57
CA TYR A 211 5.79 14.21 -19.66
C TYR A 211 7.19 14.29 -19.03
N ALA A 212 7.43 13.60 -17.91
CA ALA A 212 8.76 13.55 -17.32
C ALA A 212 9.79 12.93 -18.30
N GLU A 213 9.43 11.84 -18.98
CA GLU A 213 10.31 11.24 -20.00
C GLU A 213 10.54 12.18 -21.20
N ILE A 214 9.47 12.78 -21.74
CA ILE A 214 9.55 13.73 -22.85
C ILE A 214 10.44 14.93 -22.49
N MET A 215 10.35 15.40 -21.24
CA MET A 215 11.10 16.55 -20.74
C MET A 215 12.52 16.18 -20.22
N GLY A 216 12.94 14.92 -20.38
CA GLY A 216 14.33 14.50 -20.20
C GLY A 216 14.69 13.93 -18.82
N GLU A 217 13.70 13.58 -17.99
CA GLU A 217 13.95 12.86 -16.74
C GLU A 217 14.36 11.39 -17.01
N THR A 218 14.95 10.74 -16.00
CA THR A 218 15.28 9.31 -16.10
C THR A 218 14.01 8.46 -16.04
N LYS A 219 14.06 7.26 -16.62
CA LYS A 219 12.93 6.30 -16.54
C LYS A 219 12.55 5.98 -15.10
N ALA A 220 13.54 5.85 -14.21
CA ALA A 220 13.29 5.57 -12.79
C ALA A 220 12.52 6.70 -12.11
N VAL A 221 12.87 7.96 -12.40
CA VAL A 221 12.13 9.14 -11.92
C VAL A 221 10.71 9.14 -12.49
N ALA A 222 10.57 9.02 -13.81
CA ALA A 222 9.27 9.06 -14.48
C ALA A 222 8.31 7.96 -14.00
N GLN A 223 8.80 6.72 -13.89
CA GLN A 223 8.02 5.60 -13.38
C GLN A 223 7.60 5.81 -11.92
N ALA A 224 8.47 6.37 -11.08
CA ALA A 224 8.12 6.69 -9.69
C ALA A 224 6.98 7.74 -9.59
N ILE A 225 6.94 8.71 -10.51
CA ILE A 225 5.85 9.70 -10.60
C ILE A 225 4.51 9.02 -10.89
N ARG A 226 4.46 7.95 -11.69
CA ARG A 226 3.23 7.18 -11.84
C ARG A 226 2.93 6.31 -10.63
N GLU A 227 3.95 5.58 -10.15
CA GLU A 227 3.78 4.56 -9.13
C GLU A 227 3.40 5.09 -7.75
N HIS A 228 3.75 6.34 -7.39
CA HIS A 228 3.44 6.87 -6.05
C HIS A 228 1.93 6.88 -5.71
N TYR A 229 1.06 6.99 -6.72
CA TYR A 229 -0.39 6.94 -6.54
C TYR A 229 -0.87 5.55 -6.07
N ILE A 230 -0.11 4.50 -6.39
CA ILE A 230 -0.45 3.10 -6.17
C ILE A 230 0.00 2.66 -4.75
N PRO A 231 -0.73 1.77 -4.04
CA PRO A 231 -2.02 1.18 -4.40
C PRO A 231 -3.20 2.15 -4.29
N ILE A 232 -4.10 2.10 -5.28
CA ILE A 232 -5.35 2.87 -5.31
C ILE A 232 -6.55 2.14 -4.69
N SER A 233 -6.42 0.85 -4.38
CA SER A 233 -7.46 0.01 -3.75
C SER A 233 -6.83 -1.01 -2.80
N SER A 234 -7.64 -1.63 -1.93
CA SER A 234 -7.16 -2.60 -0.93
C SER A 234 -6.54 -3.85 -1.55
N GLU A 235 -6.97 -4.24 -2.74
CA GLU A 235 -6.49 -5.41 -3.49
C GLU A 235 -5.74 -5.01 -4.77
N GLY A 236 -5.51 -3.71 -4.98
CA GLY A 236 -4.86 -3.20 -6.18
C GLY A 236 -3.40 -3.60 -6.27
N ALA A 237 -2.83 -3.40 -7.46
CA ALA A 237 -1.41 -3.52 -7.71
C ALA A 237 -0.59 -2.66 -6.73
N LEU A 238 0.67 -3.01 -6.56
CA LEU A 238 1.65 -2.30 -5.75
C LEU A 238 2.75 -1.74 -6.66
N PRO A 239 3.48 -0.68 -6.25
CA PRO A 239 4.63 -0.18 -6.99
C PRO A 239 5.65 -1.28 -7.30
N GLU A 240 6.10 -1.37 -8.55
CA GLU A 240 7.03 -2.40 -8.99
C GLU A 240 8.50 -2.01 -8.76
N THR A 241 8.78 -0.71 -8.65
CA THR A 241 10.13 -0.20 -8.41
C THR A 241 10.31 0.22 -6.96
N LYS A 242 11.54 0.08 -6.45
CA LYS A 242 11.92 0.59 -5.12
C LYS A 242 11.70 2.09 -5.01
N VAL A 243 12.07 2.86 -6.05
CA VAL A 243 11.94 4.32 -6.06
C VAL A 243 10.46 4.73 -5.98
N GLY A 244 9.60 4.13 -6.81
CA GLY A 244 8.16 4.35 -6.75
C GLY A 244 7.53 3.91 -5.43
N ALA A 245 7.97 2.77 -4.88
CA ALA A 245 7.51 2.24 -3.60
C ALA A 245 7.84 3.18 -2.42
N ALA A 246 9.08 3.65 -2.33
CA ALA A 246 9.48 4.58 -1.28
C ALA A 246 8.78 5.94 -1.41
N LEU A 247 8.62 6.45 -2.63
CA LEU A 247 7.86 7.70 -2.86
C LEU A 247 6.38 7.53 -2.49
N ALA A 248 5.77 6.39 -2.82
CA ALA A 248 4.40 6.05 -2.42
C ALA A 248 4.24 6.02 -0.89
N ILE A 249 5.20 5.43 -0.17
CA ILE A 249 5.20 5.41 1.30
C ILE A 249 5.34 6.83 1.84
N ALA A 250 6.31 7.61 1.35
CA ALA A 250 6.55 8.98 1.81
C ALA A 250 5.33 9.90 1.62
N ASP A 251 4.68 9.85 0.46
CA ASP A 251 3.48 10.64 0.17
C ASP A 251 2.28 10.29 1.08
N LYS A 252 2.10 8.99 1.33
CA LYS A 252 1.02 8.47 2.19
C LYS A 252 1.29 8.76 3.67
N LEU A 253 2.55 8.65 4.12
CA LEU A 253 2.96 9.05 5.46
C LEU A 253 2.68 10.53 5.67
N ASP A 254 3.16 11.43 4.79
CA ASP A 254 2.88 12.86 4.91
C ASP A 254 1.38 13.15 5.07
N SER A 255 0.53 12.48 4.29
CA SER A 255 -0.91 12.64 4.41
C SER A 255 -1.41 12.20 5.79
N ILE A 256 -1.05 11.00 6.26
CA ILE A 256 -1.46 10.49 7.57
C ILE A 256 -1.03 11.46 8.68
N GLU A 257 0.25 11.82 8.72
CA GLU A 257 0.82 12.71 9.73
C GLU A 257 0.13 14.07 9.75
N THR A 258 0.00 14.72 8.59
CA THR A 258 -0.52 16.08 8.51
C THR A 258 -2.04 16.17 8.70
N PHE A 259 -2.80 15.14 8.32
CA PHE A 259 -4.23 15.09 8.60
C PHE A 259 -4.51 14.81 10.09
N PHE A 260 -3.71 13.97 10.74
CA PHE A 260 -3.80 13.76 12.18
C PHE A 260 -3.42 15.04 12.95
N ALA A 261 -2.37 15.75 12.54
CA ALA A 261 -1.94 17.02 13.13
C ALA A 261 -3.00 18.15 13.07
N VAL A 262 -4.08 17.99 12.28
CA VAL A 262 -5.19 18.97 12.19
C VAL A 262 -6.55 18.41 12.64
N ASP A 263 -6.52 17.36 13.46
CA ASP A 263 -7.65 16.65 14.04
C ASP A 263 -8.61 15.99 13.02
N LEU A 264 -8.12 15.63 11.83
CA LEU A 264 -8.91 14.97 10.78
C LEU A 264 -8.70 13.46 10.79
N ILE A 265 -8.90 12.86 11.96
CA ILE A 265 -8.72 11.43 12.21
C ILE A 265 -9.96 10.64 11.72
N PRO A 266 -9.79 9.54 10.96
CA PRO A 266 -10.92 8.73 10.50
C PRO A 266 -11.72 8.13 11.67
N SER A 267 -13.04 8.30 11.68
CA SER A 267 -13.92 7.83 12.76
C SER A 267 -15.06 6.96 12.23
N GLY A 268 -15.34 5.83 12.91
CA GLY A 268 -16.39 4.89 12.49
C GLY A 268 -16.19 4.44 11.03
N SER A 269 -17.23 4.54 10.19
CA SER A 269 -17.13 4.29 8.75
C SER A 269 -16.64 5.49 7.93
N ASN A 270 -16.46 6.66 8.54
CA ASN A 270 -16.10 7.89 7.84
C ASN A 270 -14.58 8.01 7.65
N ASP A 271 -14.15 8.07 6.40
CA ASP A 271 -12.75 8.29 6.01
C ASP A 271 -12.70 9.13 4.72
N PRO A 272 -12.96 10.44 4.80
CA PRO A 272 -13.14 11.30 3.63
C PRO A 272 -11.85 11.49 2.81
N TYR A 273 -10.69 11.28 3.42
CA TYR A 273 -9.36 11.42 2.78
C TYR A 273 -8.69 10.07 2.49
N ALA A 274 -9.43 8.97 2.66
CA ALA A 274 -8.98 7.60 2.44
C ALA A 274 -7.69 7.23 3.21
N LEU A 275 -7.49 7.78 4.41
CA LEU A 275 -6.27 7.56 5.21
C LEU A 275 -6.10 6.09 5.61
N ARG A 276 -7.20 5.35 5.81
CA ARG A 276 -7.13 3.90 6.09
C ARG A 276 -6.59 3.14 4.88
N ARG A 277 -7.01 3.54 3.69
CA ARG A 277 -6.51 2.96 2.44
C ARG A 277 -5.03 3.28 2.25
N GLN A 278 -4.62 4.51 2.54
CA GLN A 278 -3.23 4.93 2.45
C GLN A 278 -2.33 4.16 3.43
N ALA A 279 -2.73 4.07 4.70
CA ALA A 279 -2.01 3.30 5.72
C ALA A 279 -1.94 1.80 5.38
N TYR A 280 -3.03 1.23 4.86
CA TYR A 280 -3.02 -0.16 4.39
C TYR A 280 -2.07 -0.35 3.20
N GLY A 281 -2.03 0.63 2.29
CA GLY A 281 -1.08 0.67 1.19
C GLY A 281 0.37 0.67 1.67
N ILE A 282 0.71 1.47 2.69
CA ILE A 282 2.06 1.47 3.29
C ILE A 282 2.41 0.06 3.80
N VAL A 283 1.57 -0.55 4.64
CA VAL A 283 1.84 -1.88 5.20
C VAL A 283 2.06 -2.93 4.10
N ARG A 284 1.24 -2.90 3.03
CA ARG A 284 1.41 -3.81 1.89
C ARG A 284 2.70 -3.58 1.12
N ILE A 285 3.13 -2.32 0.95
CA ILE A 285 4.40 -2.02 0.28
C ILE A 285 5.58 -2.48 1.15
N LEU A 286 5.54 -2.21 2.45
CA LEU A 286 6.58 -2.69 3.37
C LEU A 286 6.69 -4.21 3.28
N ASP A 287 5.57 -4.94 3.34
CA ASP A 287 5.51 -6.41 3.22
C ASP A 287 6.07 -6.91 1.87
N GLN A 288 5.72 -6.27 0.74
CA GLN A 288 6.26 -6.66 -0.56
C GLN A 288 7.79 -6.56 -0.62
N TYR A 289 8.37 -5.49 -0.09
CA TYR A 289 9.81 -5.23 -0.15
C TYR A 289 10.58 -5.74 1.08
N GLN A 290 9.88 -6.31 2.06
CA GLN A 290 10.42 -6.72 3.36
C GLN A 290 11.21 -5.59 4.03
N TRP A 291 10.65 -4.38 3.99
CA TRP A 291 11.25 -3.18 4.57
C TRP A 291 10.81 -2.99 6.01
N SER A 292 11.75 -3.23 6.94
CA SER A 292 11.59 -2.89 8.35
C SER A 292 11.59 -1.36 8.53
N MET A 293 10.67 -0.88 9.36
CA MET A 293 10.49 0.52 9.71
C MET A 293 9.83 0.60 11.08
N ASN A 294 10.63 0.88 12.10
CA ASN A 294 10.12 1.09 13.46
C ASN A 294 9.33 2.41 13.53
N LEU A 295 8.05 2.32 13.92
CA LEU A 295 7.17 3.49 13.94
C LEU A 295 7.56 4.52 15.01
N ASN A 296 8.19 4.14 16.13
CA ASN A 296 8.64 5.12 17.13
C ASN A 296 9.79 5.95 16.59
N ASP A 297 10.79 5.29 16.01
CA ASP A 297 11.95 5.94 15.44
C ASP A 297 11.55 6.87 14.29
N LEU A 298 10.62 6.42 13.44
CA LEU A 298 10.03 7.24 12.39
C LEU A 298 9.36 8.49 12.98
N GLN A 299 8.47 8.34 13.96
CA GLN A 299 7.76 9.46 14.58
C GLN A 299 8.72 10.46 15.24
N ASP A 300 9.78 9.97 15.89
CA ASP A 300 10.79 10.81 16.50
C ASP A 300 11.60 11.57 15.43
N TYR A 301 11.98 10.91 14.33
CA TYR A 301 12.63 11.58 13.20
C TYR A 301 11.73 12.66 12.59
N LEU A 302 10.47 12.35 12.31
CA LEU A 302 9.53 13.26 11.65
C LEU A 302 9.36 14.54 12.47
N LYS A 303 9.16 14.39 13.78
CA LYS A 303 9.04 15.52 14.71
C LYS A 303 10.28 16.41 14.71
N ASP A 304 11.47 15.81 14.74
CA ASP A 304 12.71 16.57 14.95
C ASP A 304 13.29 17.15 13.65
N ASN A 305 12.94 16.59 12.48
CA ASN A 305 13.61 16.90 11.21
C ASN A 305 12.67 17.42 10.11
N VAL A 306 11.38 17.06 10.09
CA VAL A 306 10.49 17.49 9.01
C VAL A 306 9.97 18.90 9.28
N THR A 307 10.34 19.82 8.39
CA THR A 307 9.88 21.20 8.47
C THR A 307 8.39 21.29 8.15
N VAL A 308 7.59 21.79 9.11
CA VAL A 308 6.15 22.04 8.95
C VAL A 308 5.79 23.49 9.29
N PRO A 309 4.68 24.03 8.74
CA PRO A 309 4.14 25.30 9.20
C PRO A 309 3.83 25.28 10.71
N GLU A 310 4.00 26.40 11.41
CA GLU A 310 3.81 26.52 12.88
C GLU A 310 2.44 26.02 13.40
N LYS A 311 1.43 26.00 12.53
CA LYS A 311 0.07 25.52 12.85
C LYS A 311 -0.07 24.00 12.86
N LEU A 312 0.94 23.25 12.40
CA LEU A 312 0.95 21.79 12.39
C LEU A 312 1.84 21.29 13.53
N ASP A 313 1.28 20.43 14.38
CA ASP A 313 2.03 19.72 15.42
C ASP A 313 2.12 18.24 15.04
N LEU A 314 3.25 17.81 14.48
CA LEU A 314 3.49 16.40 14.15
C LEU A 314 3.65 15.51 15.38
N ASN A 315 3.80 16.07 16.58
CA ASN A 315 3.84 15.30 17.82
C ASN A 315 2.43 15.04 18.38
N ALA A 316 1.41 15.72 17.85
CA ALA A 316 0.03 15.42 18.18
C ALA A 316 -0.32 14.02 17.70
N HIS A 317 -1.11 13.28 18.48
CA HIS A 317 -1.66 11.98 18.08
C HIS A 317 -0.64 10.87 17.75
N LYS A 318 0.63 10.96 18.20
CA LYS A 318 1.65 9.91 17.99
C LYS A 318 1.14 8.49 18.27
N GLN A 319 0.49 8.29 19.43
CA GLN A 319 -0.06 6.97 19.78
C GLN A 319 -1.22 6.56 18.87
N ASP A 320 -2.09 7.49 18.49
CA ASP A 320 -3.22 7.19 17.59
C ASP A 320 -2.71 6.78 16.20
N ILE A 321 -1.61 7.37 15.71
CA ILE A 321 -0.97 7.00 14.43
C ILE A 321 -0.37 5.59 14.52
N ILE A 322 0.35 5.28 15.60
CA ILE A 322 0.91 3.94 15.84
C ILE A 322 -0.22 2.91 15.86
N ASP A 323 -1.27 3.15 16.65
CA ASP A 323 -2.43 2.25 16.73
C ASP A 323 -3.13 2.11 15.37
N PHE A 324 -3.22 3.21 14.61
CA PHE A 324 -3.81 3.23 13.28
C PHE A 324 -3.03 2.37 12.29
N MET A 325 -1.70 2.37 12.35
CA MET A 325 -0.82 1.52 11.53
C MET A 325 -0.86 0.05 11.98
N ILE A 326 -0.82 -0.21 13.29
CA ILE A 326 -0.97 -1.56 13.86
C ILE A 326 -2.30 -2.19 13.42
N ASP A 327 -3.39 -1.42 13.38
CA ASP A 327 -4.68 -1.90 12.89
C ASP A 327 -4.65 -2.30 11.40
N ARG A 328 -3.75 -1.72 10.59
CA ARG A 328 -3.54 -2.15 9.20
C ARG A 328 -2.72 -3.44 9.12
N VAL A 329 -1.77 -3.63 10.02
CA VAL A 329 -1.08 -4.93 10.18
C VAL A 329 -2.10 -6.01 10.58
N ARG A 330 -2.97 -5.74 11.57
CA ARG A 330 -4.08 -6.64 11.94
C ARG A 330 -4.97 -6.96 10.75
N GLN A 331 -5.29 -5.97 9.92
CA GLN A 331 -6.09 -6.16 8.71
C GLN A 331 -5.41 -7.10 7.71
N LEU A 332 -4.11 -6.91 7.44
CA LEU A 332 -3.34 -7.78 6.53
C LEU A 332 -3.31 -9.22 7.05
N LEU A 333 -2.99 -9.41 8.34
CA LEU A 333 -2.94 -10.74 8.95
C LEU A 333 -4.29 -11.46 8.92
N LYS A 334 -5.41 -10.73 9.09
CA LYS A 334 -6.76 -11.29 8.93
C LYS A 334 -7.01 -11.75 7.49
N GLN A 335 -6.58 -10.98 6.49
CA GLN A 335 -6.70 -11.38 5.08
C GLN A 335 -5.87 -12.65 4.79
N ASN A 336 -4.70 -12.77 5.41
CA ASN A 336 -3.84 -13.96 5.35
C ASN A 336 -4.34 -15.13 6.22
N LYS A 337 -5.54 -15.02 6.82
CA LYS A 337 -6.20 -16.06 7.63
C LYS A 337 -5.41 -16.50 8.87
N ILE A 338 -4.60 -15.60 9.44
CA ILE A 338 -3.92 -15.83 10.71
C ILE A 338 -4.94 -15.89 11.86
N ARG A 339 -4.70 -16.79 12.83
CA ARG A 339 -5.56 -16.97 14.02
C ARG A 339 -5.66 -15.67 14.84
N THR A 340 -6.87 -15.30 15.28
CA THR A 340 -7.14 -14.00 15.92
C THR A 340 -6.29 -13.74 17.16
N ASP A 341 -6.05 -14.75 17.99
CA ASP A 341 -5.24 -14.64 19.20
C ASP A 341 -3.73 -14.45 18.92
N ILE A 342 -3.22 -14.97 17.81
CA ILE A 342 -1.86 -14.70 17.30
C ILE A 342 -1.79 -13.23 16.84
N ILE A 343 -2.82 -12.75 16.14
CA ILE A 343 -2.92 -11.34 15.75
C ILE A 343 -2.93 -10.43 16.99
N ASP A 344 -3.70 -10.80 18.02
CA ASP A 344 -3.75 -10.05 19.28
C ASP A 344 -2.43 -10.11 20.05
N ALA A 345 -1.70 -11.23 19.97
CA ALA A 345 -0.38 -11.38 20.58
C ALA A 345 0.64 -10.42 19.94
N VAL A 346 0.81 -10.45 18.61
CA VAL A 346 1.79 -9.59 17.94
C VAL A 346 1.44 -8.12 18.06
N ALA A 347 0.16 -7.78 17.98
CA ALA A 347 -0.30 -6.39 18.07
C ALA A 347 -0.41 -5.85 19.50
N GLY A 348 -0.26 -6.72 20.50
CA GLY A 348 -0.14 -6.35 21.92
C GLY A 348 1.30 -6.32 22.42
N GLY A 349 2.27 -6.68 21.57
CA GLY A 349 3.70 -6.62 21.89
C GLY A 349 4.24 -5.20 21.97
N SER A 350 5.49 -5.06 22.42
CA SER A 350 6.22 -3.79 22.41
C SER A 350 6.82 -3.46 21.04
N ASN A 351 6.85 -4.45 20.14
CA ASN A 351 7.34 -4.28 18.78
C ASN A 351 6.26 -3.62 17.91
N ILE A 352 6.62 -2.52 17.28
CA ILE A 352 5.74 -1.72 16.42
C ILE A 352 6.29 -1.58 15.00
N ASP A 353 7.21 -2.46 14.62
CA ASP A 353 7.63 -2.66 13.24
C ASP A 353 6.64 -3.59 12.52
N ALA A 354 6.05 -3.12 11.42
CA ALA A 354 5.05 -3.89 10.69
C ALA A 354 5.57 -5.24 10.16
N ILE A 355 6.82 -5.29 9.68
CA ILE A 355 7.41 -6.50 9.11
C ILE A 355 7.75 -7.51 10.19
N GLU A 356 8.33 -7.06 11.29
CA GLU A 356 8.62 -7.95 12.41
C GLU A 356 7.33 -8.56 12.98
N MET A 357 6.27 -7.75 13.13
CA MET A 357 4.95 -8.22 13.53
C MET A 357 4.38 -9.27 12.56
N ILE A 358 4.50 -9.06 11.25
CA ILE A 358 4.03 -9.99 10.22
C ILE A 358 4.82 -11.30 10.28
N ASN A 359 6.15 -11.23 10.37
CA ASN A 359 7.03 -12.38 10.43
C ASN A 359 6.77 -13.23 11.67
N VAL A 360 6.65 -12.60 12.84
CA VAL A 360 6.32 -13.30 14.09
C VAL A 360 4.95 -13.98 14.00
N ALA A 361 3.94 -13.28 13.46
CA ALA A 361 2.61 -13.84 13.29
C ALA A 361 2.63 -15.09 12.38
N GLN A 362 3.40 -15.04 11.30
CA GLN A 362 3.55 -16.18 10.38
C GLN A 362 4.26 -17.36 11.04
N VAL A 363 5.32 -17.12 11.80
CA VAL A 363 6.04 -18.16 12.56
C VAL A 363 5.11 -18.84 13.57
N LEU A 364 4.42 -18.05 14.41
CA LEU A 364 3.46 -18.59 15.37
C LEU A 364 2.33 -19.38 14.69
N GLN A 365 1.87 -18.91 13.53
CA GLN A 365 0.83 -19.58 12.75
C GLN A 365 1.32 -20.91 12.15
N ASN A 366 2.58 -20.99 11.72
CA ASN A 366 3.16 -22.21 11.17
C ASN A 366 3.29 -23.30 12.24
N HIS A 367 3.64 -22.92 13.47
CA HIS A 367 3.83 -23.83 14.59
C HIS A 367 2.56 -24.16 15.37
N VAL A 368 1.42 -23.54 15.04
CA VAL A 368 0.18 -23.68 15.83
C VAL A 368 -0.33 -25.12 15.93
N ASN A 369 0.03 -25.97 14.95
CA ASN A 369 -0.38 -27.37 14.87
C ASN A 369 0.68 -28.34 15.38
N ASP A 370 1.81 -27.85 15.90
CA ASP A 370 2.83 -28.71 16.48
C ASP A 370 2.33 -29.34 17.80
N ASP A 371 2.68 -30.60 18.02
CA ASP A 371 2.19 -31.40 19.16
C ASP A 371 2.54 -30.74 20.52
N ASP A 372 3.65 -30.02 20.60
CA ASP A 372 4.13 -29.37 21.81
C ASP A 372 3.80 -27.88 21.91
N PHE A 373 3.22 -27.26 20.86
CA PHE A 373 2.94 -25.82 20.80
C PHE A 373 2.19 -25.33 22.04
N LYS A 374 1.13 -26.05 22.42
CA LYS A 374 0.31 -25.72 23.59
C LYS A 374 1.15 -25.63 24.87
N VAL A 375 1.99 -26.63 25.11
CA VAL A 375 2.76 -26.73 26.36
C VAL A 375 3.92 -25.73 26.36
N VAL A 376 4.50 -25.44 25.18
CA VAL A 376 5.49 -24.38 25.02
C VAL A 376 4.90 -23.01 25.35
N MET A 377 3.74 -22.68 24.78
CA MET A 377 3.05 -21.40 25.06
C MET A 377 2.66 -21.25 26.53
N GLU A 378 2.23 -22.34 27.19
CA GLU A 378 1.97 -22.35 28.63
C GLU A 378 3.23 -22.08 29.46
N ALA A 379 4.36 -22.72 29.13
CA ALA A 379 5.64 -22.51 29.82
C ALA A 379 6.15 -21.07 29.67
N LEU A 380 6.17 -20.53 28.44
CA LEU A 380 6.57 -19.14 28.20
C LEU A 380 5.59 -18.15 28.85
N GLY A 381 4.29 -18.42 28.80
CA GLY A 381 3.27 -17.60 29.46
C GLY A 381 3.42 -17.53 30.98
N ARG A 382 3.98 -18.57 31.63
CA ARG A 382 4.32 -18.52 33.07
C ARG A 382 5.42 -17.51 33.36
N ILE A 383 6.45 -17.43 32.52
CA ILE A 383 7.49 -16.39 32.62
C ILE A 383 6.87 -15.00 32.48
N VAL A 384 6.07 -14.78 31.42
CA VAL A 384 5.41 -13.49 31.15
C VAL A 384 4.53 -13.03 32.32
N ASN A 385 3.78 -13.93 32.93
CA ASN A 385 2.87 -13.56 34.02
C ASN A 385 3.59 -13.33 35.35
N LEU A 386 4.67 -14.06 35.63
CA LEU A 386 5.42 -13.92 36.88
C LEU A 386 6.43 -12.77 36.84
N SER A 387 6.98 -12.43 35.67
CA SER A 387 7.83 -11.25 35.49
C SER A 387 7.10 -9.96 35.85
N LYS A 388 5.78 -9.87 35.59
CA LYS A 388 4.92 -8.73 35.98
C LYS A 388 4.87 -8.45 37.49
N LYS A 389 5.31 -9.39 38.34
CA LYS A 389 5.42 -9.17 39.80
C LYS A 389 6.68 -8.38 40.18
N ALA A 390 7.64 -8.23 39.27
CA ALA A 390 8.76 -7.33 39.44
C ALA A 390 8.27 -5.88 39.47
N LYS A 391 8.91 -5.05 40.31
CA LYS A 391 8.65 -3.60 40.38
C LYS A 391 9.59 -2.81 39.45
N PHE A 392 10.24 -3.50 38.51
CA PHE A 392 11.23 -2.96 37.58
C PHE A 392 11.02 -3.64 36.21
N GLY A 393 11.43 -2.94 35.15
CA GLY A 393 11.45 -3.47 33.78
C GLY A 393 12.83 -3.99 33.40
N TYR A 394 12.94 -4.46 32.16
CA TYR A 394 14.23 -4.81 31.58
C TYR A 394 15.09 -3.56 31.37
N SER A 395 16.41 -3.71 31.54
CA SER A 395 17.44 -2.73 31.16
C SER A 395 18.73 -3.50 30.85
N ASP A 396 19.61 -2.96 30.02
CA ASP A 396 20.87 -3.64 29.67
C ASP A 396 21.82 -3.81 30.86
N ASP A 397 21.70 -2.95 31.88
CA ASP A 397 22.46 -3.06 33.13
C ASP A 397 21.88 -4.10 34.11
N LEU A 398 20.75 -4.73 33.76
CA LEU A 398 20.08 -5.68 34.63
C LEU A 398 20.86 -7.00 34.65
N ALA A 399 21.41 -7.35 35.81
CA ALA A 399 22.25 -8.52 35.98
C ALA A 399 21.70 -9.46 37.07
N VAL A 400 21.89 -10.76 36.83
CA VAL A 400 21.61 -11.83 37.78
C VAL A 400 22.87 -12.05 38.64
N ASP A 401 22.69 -12.23 39.94
CA ASP A 401 23.76 -12.58 40.88
C ASP A 401 23.80 -14.11 41.06
N ASP A 402 24.76 -14.76 40.40
CA ASP A 402 24.94 -16.21 40.45
C ASP A 402 25.24 -16.74 41.86
N SER A 403 25.73 -15.89 42.78
CA SER A 403 26.01 -16.29 44.17
C SER A 403 24.74 -16.53 45.01
N LEU A 404 23.59 -16.08 44.50
CA LEU A 404 22.28 -16.22 45.15
C LEU A 404 21.47 -17.41 44.62
N PHE A 405 22.02 -18.23 43.72
CA PHE A 405 21.33 -19.43 43.23
C PHE A 405 21.26 -20.51 44.31
N GLU A 406 20.06 -21.03 44.54
CA GLU A 406 19.80 -22.10 45.51
C GLU A 406 19.66 -23.46 44.81
N ASN A 407 19.16 -23.48 43.56
CA ASN A 407 18.93 -24.71 42.80
C ASN A 407 19.64 -24.73 41.42
N PRO A 408 19.97 -25.93 40.88
CA PRO A 408 20.64 -26.05 39.58
C PRO A 408 19.85 -25.45 38.41
N SER A 409 18.51 -25.53 38.46
CA SER A 409 17.64 -24.96 37.45
C SER A 409 17.79 -23.44 37.28
N GLU A 410 18.19 -22.70 38.34
CA GLU A 410 18.42 -21.25 38.26
C GLU A 410 19.63 -20.95 37.36
N SER A 411 20.71 -21.69 37.54
CA SER A 411 21.92 -21.56 36.71
C SER A 411 21.66 -21.99 35.26
N GLN A 412 20.92 -23.10 35.06
CA GLN A 412 20.58 -23.60 33.72
C GLN A 412 19.71 -22.62 32.94
N LEU A 413 18.68 -22.05 33.58
CA LEU A 413 17.81 -21.06 32.94
C LEU A 413 18.63 -19.83 32.54
N ASN A 414 19.47 -19.31 33.45
CA ASN A 414 20.32 -18.15 33.18
C ASN A 414 21.23 -18.39 31.97
N GLN A 415 21.90 -19.55 31.94
CA GLN A 415 22.82 -19.90 30.87
C GLN A 415 22.12 -20.06 29.51
N GLN A 416 20.98 -20.75 29.47
CA GLN A 416 20.27 -20.95 28.21
C GLN A 416 19.64 -19.66 27.69
N VAL A 417 19.07 -18.83 28.57
CA VAL A 417 18.53 -17.51 28.21
C VAL A 417 19.63 -16.61 27.65
N ALA A 418 20.81 -16.57 28.27
CA ALA A 418 21.95 -15.79 27.79
C ALA A 418 22.53 -16.29 26.45
N ALA A 419 22.25 -17.53 26.07
CA ALA A 419 22.69 -18.10 24.80
C ALA A 419 21.72 -17.82 23.63
N ILE A 420 20.53 -17.30 23.91
CA ILE A 420 19.53 -17.02 22.88
C ILE A 420 19.98 -15.84 22.01
N LYS A 421 19.83 -16.02 20.70
CA LYS A 421 20.04 -14.97 19.70
C LYS A 421 18.73 -14.59 19.04
N ASN A 422 18.52 -13.29 18.90
CA ASN A 422 17.37 -12.72 18.18
C ASN A 422 17.77 -12.35 16.75
N ASP A 423 18.15 -13.36 15.96
CA ASP A 423 18.59 -13.16 14.57
C ASP A 423 17.38 -13.08 13.61
N ASN A 424 16.36 -13.92 13.82
CA ASN A 424 15.08 -13.90 13.11
C ASN A 424 13.98 -14.58 13.95
N ALA A 425 12.72 -14.34 13.59
CA ALA A 425 11.56 -14.81 14.35
C ALA A 425 11.47 -16.34 14.48
N GLU A 426 11.82 -17.09 13.44
CA GLU A 426 11.76 -18.56 13.41
C GLU A 426 12.80 -19.18 14.35
N ASP A 427 14.05 -18.72 14.28
CA ASP A 427 15.12 -19.20 15.15
C ASP A 427 14.90 -18.76 16.60
N LEU A 428 14.38 -17.56 16.82
CA LEU A 428 13.98 -17.10 18.15
C LEU A 428 12.89 -18.00 18.73
N PHE A 429 11.85 -18.32 17.96
CA PHE A 429 10.79 -19.24 18.39
C PHE A 429 11.34 -20.61 18.79
N LYS A 430 12.19 -21.21 17.95
CA LYS A 430 12.80 -22.53 18.24
C LYS A 430 13.66 -22.51 19.51
N GLN A 431 14.47 -21.47 19.68
CA GLN A 431 15.31 -21.32 20.88
C GLN A 431 14.46 -21.14 22.14
N LEU A 432 13.40 -20.33 22.09
CA LEU A 432 12.47 -20.15 23.20
C LEU A 432 11.66 -21.42 23.50
N ALA A 433 11.23 -22.15 22.46
CA ALA A 433 10.54 -23.43 22.63
C ALA A 433 11.43 -24.47 23.32
N ALA A 434 12.72 -24.51 22.98
CA ALA A 434 13.71 -25.38 23.60
C ALA A 434 13.96 -25.08 25.09
N LEU A 435 13.59 -23.89 25.59
CA LEU A 435 13.66 -23.58 27.03
C LEU A 435 12.65 -24.37 27.87
N ARG A 436 11.57 -24.89 27.27
CA ARG A 436 10.45 -25.50 28.01
C ARG A 436 10.91 -26.48 29.12
N PRO A 437 11.78 -27.47 28.88
CA PRO A 437 12.19 -28.40 29.93
C PRO A 437 12.87 -27.71 31.12
N VAL A 438 13.68 -26.68 30.85
CA VAL A 438 14.38 -25.91 31.90
C VAL A 438 13.42 -24.98 32.63
N ILE A 439 12.43 -24.42 31.95
CA ILE A 439 11.36 -23.62 32.56
C ILE A 439 10.53 -24.48 33.51
N ASP A 440 10.17 -25.69 33.09
CA ASP A 440 9.41 -26.64 33.92
C ASP A 440 10.21 -26.99 35.18
N SER A 441 11.48 -27.40 35.04
CA SER A 441 12.37 -27.66 36.19
C SER A 441 12.56 -26.43 37.09
N TYR A 442 12.69 -25.24 36.51
CA TYR A 442 12.84 -23.99 37.27
C TYR A 442 11.63 -23.71 38.16
N PHE A 443 10.41 -23.89 37.65
CA PHE A 443 9.21 -23.65 38.45
C PHE A 443 8.88 -24.78 39.42
N ASP A 444 9.35 -26.00 39.16
CA ASP A 444 9.17 -27.14 40.07
C ASP A 444 10.13 -27.06 41.28
N GLU A 445 11.36 -26.58 41.07
CA GLU A 445 12.39 -26.49 42.11
C GLU A 445 12.34 -25.17 42.91
N ASN A 446 11.85 -24.07 42.32
CA ASN A 446 11.99 -22.74 42.89
C ASN A 446 10.66 -22.09 43.28
N MET A 447 10.61 -21.52 44.49
CA MET A 447 9.56 -20.59 44.88
C MET A 447 9.96 -19.16 44.50
N ILE A 448 9.31 -18.60 43.47
CA ILE A 448 9.63 -17.24 42.95
C ILE A 448 9.50 -16.17 44.02
N MET A 449 8.44 -16.23 44.82
CA MET A 449 8.24 -15.31 45.96
C MET A 449 8.97 -15.83 47.19
N ALA A 450 10.29 -15.98 47.10
CA ALA A 450 11.14 -16.43 48.19
C ALA A 450 11.01 -15.52 49.42
N LYS A 451 11.24 -16.08 50.62
CA LYS A 451 11.22 -15.30 51.87
C LYS A 451 12.39 -14.33 51.97
N ASP A 452 13.54 -14.72 51.43
CA ASP A 452 14.69 -13.84 51.29
C ASP A 452 14.45 -12.89 50.11
N GLU A 453 14.41 -11.58 50.41
CA GLU A 453 14.19 -10.55 49.40
C GLU A 453 15.29 -10.51 48.34
N LYS A 454 16.54 -10.87 48.67
CA LYS A 454 17.64 -10.91 47.68
C LYS A 454 17.41 -12.01 46.66
N VAL A 455 17.12 -13.23 47.13
CA VAL A 455 16.84 -14.39 46.27
C VAL A 455 15.58 -14.14 45.42
N LYS A 456 14.52 -13.62 46.03
CA LYS A 456 13.29 -13.24 45.33
C LYS A 456 13.55 -12.24 44.20
N ASN A 457 14.31 -11.17 44.48
CA ASN A 457 14.62 -10.18 43.46
C ASN A 457 15.51 -10.78 42.36
N ASN A 458 16.48 -11.63 42.70
CA ASN A 458 17.32 -12.32 41.72
C ASN A 458 16.51 -13.19 40.75
N ARG A 459 15.56 -13.99 41.28
CA ARG A 459 14.64 -14.81 40.47
C ARG A 459 13.72 -13.94 39.59
N LEU A 460 13.19 -12.84 40.13
CA LEU A 460 12.41 -11.89 39.34
C LEU A 460 13.25 -11.27 38.22
N THR A 461 14.53 -10.96 38.47
CA THR A 461 15.46 -10.50 37.44
C THR A 461 15.62 -11.52 36.31
N GLN A 462 15.82 -12.81 36.63
CA GLN A 462 15.89 -13.87 35.61
C GLN A 462 14.63 -13.92 34.74
N LEU A 463 13.45 -13.83 35.37
CA LEU A 463 12.18 -13.82 34.65
C LEU A 463 11.99 -12.56 33.79
N VAL A 464 12.45 -11.39 34.25
CA VAL A 464 12.40 -10.14 33.47
C VAL A 464 13.31 -10.22 32.25
N ILE A 465 14.52 -10.73 32.37
CA ILE A 465 15.46 -10.93 31.26
C ILE A 465 14.89 -11.93 30.24
N ALA A 466 14.41 -13.08 30.71
CA ALA A 466 13.77 -14.06 29.83
C ALA A 466 12.52 -13.49 29.13
N ASN A 467 11.70 -12.73 29.86
CA ASN A 467 10.53 -12.07 29.30
C ASN A 467 10.87 -11.02 28.24
N HIS A 468 11.99 -10.32 28.36
CA HIS A 468 12.43 -9.37 27.33
C HIS A 468 12.66 -10.07 25.98
N LEU A 469 13.27 -11.26 25.99
CA LEU A 469 13.43 -12.07 24.78
C LEU A 469 12.08 -12.57 24.25
N ILE A 470 11.22 -13.08 25.13
CA ILE A 470 9.88 -13.58 24.76
C ILE A 470 9.03 -12.47 24.13
N ALA A 471 9.14 -11.23 24.62
CA ALA A 471 8.37 -10.09 24.13
C ALA A 471 8.64 -9.75 22.65
N ASN A 472 9.77 -10.19 22.08
CA ASN A 472 10.05 -10.09 20.64
C ASN A 472 9.13 -10.99 19.80
N LEU A 473 8.50 -12.02 20.39
CA LEU A 473 7.43 -12.81 19.75
C LEU A 473 6.02 -12.25 20.02
N GLY A 474 5.92 -11.06 20.61
CA GLY A 474 4.66 -10.42 20.99
C GLY A 474 4.16 -10.81 22.40
N ASP A 475 2.94 -10.39 22.73
CA ASP A 475 2.27 -10.72 23.99
C ASP A 475 1.69 -12.14 23.94
N LEU A 476 2.53 -13.14 24.19
CA LEU A 476 2.12 -14.56 24.19
C LEU A 476 1.02 -14.87 25.21
N SER A 477 0.73 -13.99 26.18
CA SER A 477 -0.39 -14.19 27.10
C SER A 477 -1.76 -14.09 26.44
N LYS A 478 -1.82 -13.57 25.20
CA LYS A 478 -3.03 -13.52 24.37
C LYS A 478 -3.34 -14.83 23.67
N ILE A 479 -2.36 -15.71 23.51
CA ILE A 479 -2.50 -16.97 22.77
C ILE A 479 -3.42 -17.92 23.54
N VAL A 480 -4.48 -18.38 22.87
CA VAL A 480 -5.44 -19.32 23.44
C VAL A 480 -4.89 -20.73 23.30
N THR A 481 -4.53 -21.31 24.45
CA THR A 481 -4.02 -22.67 24.57
C THR A 481 -5.12 -23.68 24.97
N LYS A 482 -6.38 -23.26 25.12
CA LYS A 482 -7.46 -24.10 25.65
C LYS A 482 -8.20 -24.90 24.60
#